data_AF-A0A8S2RVC2-F1
#
_entry.id   AF-A0A8S2RVC2-F1
#
_cell.length_a   1.000
_cell.length_b   1.000
_cell.length_c   1.000
_cell.angle_alpha   90.00
_cell.angle_beta   90.00
_cell.angle_gamma   90.00
#
_symmetry.space_group_name_H-M   'P 1'
#
loop_
_entity.id
_entity.type
_entity.pdbx_description
1 polymer ?
#
loop_
_entity_poly.entity_id
_entity_poly.type
_entity_poly.pdbx_seq_one_letter_code
_entity_poly.pdbx_strand_id
1 'polypeptide(L)'
;YNQSILLNDHSFTLLLSACEEFNSEQFECLIDLISELWKSATNATQDKLVDLLNKIGHTVRNMQHSERILEILWTMAYDENSPCSMIDRLLSCQRDISSGSHYLNRKLKHDYCLKSMDCIKNYNLQWIVPSYRYIMKLVEFDREIIHFLIDKNDLILYLIQTIGRCQHDVWIQTNGNVSSDTLIDKRHTYKECLKIELDLLAYMLKKARMYIVLRRAEELWLTLITNHEACLIDNELGFDWFITSFNEMNRQSRVELYEKHISKLDLSKLTEI
;
A
#
# COMPACT_ATOMS: atom_id res chain seq x y z
N TYR A 1 27.10 1.83 -27.79
CA TYR A 1 27.26 0.41 -28.19
C TYR A 1 27.18 -0.59 -27.01
N ASN A 2 27.13 -0.16 -25.74
CA ASN A 2 27.07 -1.08 -24.58
C ASN A 2 25.66 -1.31 -23.98
N GLN A 3 24.60 -0.66 -24.48
CA GLN A 3 23.25 -0.79 -23.91
C GLN A 3 22.42 -1.94 -24.48
N SER A 4 22.83 -2.56 -25.59
CA SER A 4 22.06 -3.62 -26.27
C SER A 4 22.42 -5.06 -25.86
N ILE A 5 23.56 -5.26 -25.19
CA ILE A 5 24.08 -6.61 -24.90
C ILE A 5 23.43 -7.23 -23.65
N LEU A 6 22.88 -6.41 -22.76
CA LEU A 6 22.16 -6.86 -21.56
C LEU A 6 20.73 -7.35 -21.84
N LEU A 7 20.22 -7.20 -23.07
CA LEU A 7 18.80 -7.40 -23.39
C LEU A 7 18.51 -8.68 -24.19
N ASN A 8 19.40 -9.67 -24.15
CA ASN A 8 19.16 -10.97 -24.78
C ASN A 8 18.73 -11.98 -23.71
N ASP A 9 17.66 -12.74 -23.91
CA ASP A 9 17.14 -13.67 -22.88
C ASP A 9 18.22 -14.64 -22.36
N HIS A 10 19.17 -15.00 -23.23
CA HIS A 10 20.34 -15.82 -22.90
C HIS A 10 21.29 -15.16 -21.89
N SER A 11 21.52 -13.84 -21.95
CA SER A 11 22.36 -13.15 -20.97
C SER A 11 21.66 -13.07 -19.61
N PHE A 12 20.33 -12.94 -19.59
CA PHE A 12 19.55 -13.02 -18.34
C PHE A 12 19.66 -14.41 -17.70
N THR A 13 19.51 -15.48 -18.49
CA THR A 13 19.64 -16.85 -17.97
C THR A 13 21.04 -17.12 -17.43
N LEU A 14 22.09 -16.70 -18.13
CA LEU A 14 23.46 -16.85 -17.66
C LEU A 14 23.70 -16.06 -16.37
N LEU A 15 23.22 -14.81 -16.31
CA LEU A 15 23.35 -13.98 -15.12
C LEU A 15 22.61 -14.60 -13.93
N LEU A 16 21.39 -15.10 -14.12
CA LEU A 16 20.62 -15.80 -13.09
C LEU A 16 21.38 -17.01 -12.54
N SER A 17 21.99 -17.82 -13.41
CA SER A 17 22.79 -18.96 -12.98
C SER A 17 24.06 -18.57 -12.23
N ALA A 18 24.69 -17.46 -12.61
CA ALA A 18 25.91 -16.98 -11.97
C ALA A 18 25.63 -16.34 -10.60
N CYS A 19 24.49 -15.65 -10.44
CA CYS A 19 24.11 -14.95 -9.22
C CYS A 19 24.01 -15.85 -7.98
N GLU A 20 23.74 -17.15 -8.17
CA GLU A 20 23.66 -18.11 -7.06
C GLU A 20 25.01 -18.30 -6.36
N GLU A 21 26.11 -18.14 -7.09
CA GLU A 21 27.48 -18.35 -6.62
C GLU A 21 28.21 -17.04 -6.29
N PHE A 22 27.54 -15.89 -6.42
CA PHE A 22 28.17 -14.59 -6.15
C PHE A 22 28.51 -14.44 -4.67
N ASN A 23 29.68 -13.87 -4.41
CA ASN A 23 30.00 -13.30 -3.10
C ASN A 23 29.32 -11.93 -2.93
N SER A 24 29.39 -11.37 -1.72
CA SER A 24 28.73 -10.09 -1.41
C SER A 24 29.20 -8.93 -2.29
N GLU A 25 30.49 -8.82 -2.62
CA GLU A 25 31.02 -7.73 -3.45
C GLU A 25 30.52 -7.84 -4.90
N GLN A 26 30.53 -9.05 -5.46
CA GLN A 26 30.02 -9.33 -6.81
C GLN A 26 28.52 -9.02 -6.91
N PHE A 27 27.77 -9.36 -5.87
CA PHE A 27 26.35 -9.09 -5.80
C PHE A 27 26.05 -7.59 -5.72
N GLU A 28 26.79 -6.84 -4.90
CA GLU A 28 26.66 -5.38 -4.84
C GLU A 28 27.00 -4.72 -6.19
N CYS A 29 28.07 -5.15 -6.88
CA CYS A 29 28.37 -4.64 -8.22
C CYS A 29 27.23 -4.88 -9.22
N LEU A 30 26.55 -6.02 -9.16
CA LEU A 30 25.38 -6.29 -9.98
C LEU A 30 24.23 -5.34 -9.67
N ILE A 31 23.96 -5.15 -8.38
CA ILE A 31 22.92 -4.25 -7.88
C ILE A 31 23.16 -2.80 -8.32
N ASP A 32 24.40 -2.33 -8.23
CA ASP A 32 24.78 -0.99 -8.67
C ASP A 32 24.57 -0.83 -10.18
N LEU A 33 24.97 -1.84 -10.96
CA LEU A 33 24.76 -1.84 -12.41
C LEU A 33 23.28 -1.81 -12.79
N ILE A 34 22.44 -2.60 -12.13
CA ILE A 34 20.98 -2.57 -12.35
C ILE A 34 20.41 -1.18 -12.01
N SER A 35 20.87 -0.58 -10.91
CA SER A 35 20.43 0.74 -10.45
C SER A 35 20.83 1.87 -11.41
N GLU A 36 22.03 1.79 -12.00
CA GLU A 36 22.47 2.73 -13.04
C GLU A 36 21.67 2.57 -14.33
N LEU A 37 21.42 1.32 -14.75
CA LEU A 37 20.59 1.04 -15.92
C LEU A 37 19.16 1.55 -15.74
N TRP A 38 18.58 1.38 -14.55
CA TRP A 38 17.23 1.85 -14.23
C TRP A 38 17.02 3.33 -14.53
N LYS A 39 17.98 4.18 -14.16
CA LYS A 39 17.89 5.64 -14.30
C LYS A 39 17.85 6.11 -15.76
N SER A 40 18.41 5.33 -16.68
CA SER A 40 18.47 5.68 -18.11
C SER A 40 17.59 4.77 -18.99
N ALA A 41 16.86 3.85 -18.37
CA ALA A 41 16.08 2.83 -19.05
C ALA A 41 14.77 3.37 -19.63
N THR A 42 14.38 2.82 -20.78
CA THR A 42 13.00 2.95 -21.29
C THR A 42 12.04 2.11 -20.46
N ASN A 43 10.73 2.39 -20.50
CA ASN A 43 9.72 1.59 -19.79
C ASN A 43 9.83 0.08 -20.07
N ALA A 44 10.06 -0.30 -21.34
CA ALA A 44 10.24 -1.70 -21.72
C ALA A 44 11.50 -2.35 -21.12
N THR A 45 12.56 -1.55 -20.92
CA THR A 45 13.78 -2.01 -20.25
C THR A 45 13.56 -2.11 -18.74
N GLN A 46 12.88 -1.14 -18.13
CA GLN A 46 12.51 -1.18 -16.71
C GLN A 46 11.68 -2.44 -16.41
N ASP A 47 10.71 -2.77 -17.26
CA ASP A 47 9.91 -3.99 -17.14
C ASP A 47 10.78 -5.26 -17.07
N LYS A 48 11.77 -5.37 -17.96
CA LYS A 48 12.70 -6.51 -17.98
C LYS A 48 13.64 -6.53 -16.76
N LEU A 49 14.05 -5.36 -16.26
CA LEU A 49 14.85 -5.25 -15.04
C LEU A 49 14.07 -5.72 -13.81
N VAL A 50 12.79 -5.36 -13.71
CA VAL A 50 11.91 -5.86 -12.64
C VAL A 50 11.75 -7.37 -12.73
N ASP A 51 11.53 -7.92 -13.93
CA ASP A 51 11.43 -9.37 -14.11
C ASP A 51 12.73 -10.11 -13.75
N LEU A 52 13.89 -9.51 -14.03
CA LEU A 52 15.19 -10.03 -13.61
C LEU A 52 15.34 -10.00 -12.09
N LEU A 53 15.08 -8.86 -11.45
CA LEU A 53 15.16 -8.72 -9.99
C LEU A 53 14.23 -9.73 -9.30
N ASN A 54 13.02 -9.93 -9.84
CA ASN A 54 12.08 -10.92 -9.32
C ASN A 54 12.66 -12.34 -9.42
N LYS A 55 13.20 -12.71 -10.58
CA LYS A 55 13.83 -14.03 -10.79
C LYS A 55 15.05 -14.23 -9.88
N ILE A 56 15.95 -13.24 -9.77
CA ILE A 56 17.11 -13.29 -8.86
C ILE A 56 16.63 -13.46 -7.41
N GLY A 57 15.59 -12.72 -7.00
CA GLY A 57 15.05 -12.79 -5.64
C GLY A 57 14.51 -14.17 -5.27
N HIS A 58 14.02 -14.92 -6.25
CA HIS A 58 13.57 -16.30 -6.06
C HIS A 58 14.69 -17.35 -6.15
N THR A 59 15.78 -17.08 -6.87
CA THR A 59 16.89 -18.05 -7.01
C THR A 59 17.91 -17.94 -5.89
N VAL A 60 18.22 -16.73 -5.44
CA VAL A 60 19.31 -16.50 -4.49
C VAL A 60 18.95 -17.01 -3.10
N ARG A 61 19.74 -17.98 -2.61
CA ARG A 61 19.57 -18.62 -1.28
C ARG A 61 20.35 -17.92 -0.16
N ASN A 62 20.68 -16.65 -0.35
CA ASN A 62 21.38 -15.82 0.62
C ASN A 62 20.43 -14.73 1.14
N MET A 63 20.30 -14.65 2.47
CA MET A 63 19.43 -13.66 3.13
C MET A 63 19.87 -12.22 2.83
N GLN A 64 21.18 -11.92 2.87
CA GLN A 64 21.70 -10.57 2.62
C GLN A 64 21.41 -10.11 1.20
N HIS A 65 21.59 -10.99 0.22
CA HIS A 65 21.29 -10.68 -1.18
C HIS A 65 19.79 -10.47 -1.39
N SER A 66 18.94 -11.27 -0.74
CA SER A 66 17.48 -11.11 -0.80
C SER A 66 17.03 -9.80 -0.18
N GLU A 67 17.58 -9.45 0.98
CA GLU A 67 17.37 -8.17 1.63
C GLU A 67 17.77 -7.00 0.72
N ARG A 68 18.90 -7.13 0.03
CA ARG A 68 19.39 -6.11 -0.91
C ARG A 68 18.46 -5.95 -2.12
N ILE A 69 17.95 -7.04 -2.69
CA ILE A 69 16.97 -6.99 -3.79
C ILE A 69 15.69 -6.29 -3.33
N LEU A 70 15.18 -6.64 -2.15
CA LEU A 70 13.99 -5.99 -1.57
C LEU A 70 14.22 -4.49 -1.36
N GLU A 71 15.43 -4.09 -0.95
CA GLU A 71 15.79 -2.68 -0.75
C GLU A 71 15.78 -1.92 -2.07
N ILE A 72 16.35 -2.49 -3.13
CA ILE A 72 16.35 -1.84 -4.45
C ILE A 72 14.94 -1.70 -4.99
N LEU A 73 14.15 -2.79 -4.94
CA LEU A 73 12.75 -2.75 -5.35
C LEU A 73 11.97 -1.69 -4.55
N TRP A 74 12.32 -1.50 -3.27
CA TRP A 74 11.73 -0.46 -2.43
C TRP A 74 12.12 0.92 -2.94
N THR A 75 13.41 1.18 -3.11
CA THR A 75 13.89 2.48 -3.62
C THR A 75 13.34 2.82 -5.00
N MET A 76 13.14 1.83 -5.87
CA MET A 76 12.54 2.02 -7.19
C MET A 76 11.03 2.31 -7.11
N ALA A 77 10.30 1.62 -6.22
CA ALA A 77 8.86 1.83 -6.06
C ALA A 77 8.55 3.20 -5.44
N TYR A 78 9.47 3.70 -4.62
CA TYR A 78 9.40 4.99 -3.95
C TYR A 78 10.19 6.08 -4.70
N ASP A 79 10.41 5.90 -6.02
CA ASP A 79 10.96 6.96 -6.89
C ASP A 79 9.83 7.87 -7.40
N GLU A 80 10.06 9.19 -7.36
CA GLU A 80 9.03 10.20 -7.70
C GLU A 80 8.57 10.11 -9.16
N ASN A 81 9.43 9.63 -10.06
CA ASN A 81 9.14 9.58 -11.50
C ASN A 81 8.50 8.26 -11.94
N SER A 82 8.37 7.29 -11.03
CA SER A 82 7.81 5.99 -11.36
C SER A 82 6.30 6.09 -11.62
N PRO A 83 5.80 5.58 -12.77
CA PRO A 83 4.37 5.55 -13.06
C PRO A 83 3.65 4.52 -12.18
N CYS A 84 2.36 4.72 -11.91
CA CYS A 84 1.56 3.87 -11.01
C CYS A 84 1.63 2.38 -11.39
N SER A 85 1.59 2.05 -12.68
CA SER A 85 1.69 0.67 -13.17
C SER A 85 3.02 0.01 -12.83
N MET A 86 4.12 0.78 -12.80
CA MET A 86 5.43 0.28 -12.42
C MET A 86 5.53 0.08 -10.91
N ILE A 87 4.99 1.02 -10.12
CA ILE A 87 4.90 0.88 -8.66
C ILE A 87 4.16 -0.42 -8.30
N ASP A 88 3.00 -0.67 -8.91
CA ASP A 88 2.23 -1.90 -8.67
C ASP A 88 3.02 -3.16 -9.00
N ARG A 89 3.82 -3.17 -10.06
CA ARG A 89 4.69 -4.29 -10.42
C ARG A 89 5.80 -4.49 -9.40
N LEU A 90 6.49 -3.42 -9.00
CA LEU A 90 7.58 -3.47 -8.02
C LEU A 90 7.07 -3.99 -6.66
N LEU A 91 5.96 -3.45 -6.17
CA LEU A 91 5.32 -3.92 -4.93
C LEU A 91 4.86 -5.39 -5.03
N SER A 92 4.41 -5.83 -6.20
CA SER A 92 4.05 -7.23 -6.43
C SER A 92 5.28 -8.14 -6.38
N CYS A 93 6.39 -7.74 -7.02
CA CYS A 93 7.64 -8.50 -6.95
C CYS A 93 8.18 -8.58 -5.52
N GLN A 94 8.13 -7.48 -4.76
CA GLN A 94 8.52 -7.50 -3.34
C GLN A 94 7.66 -8.47 -2.52
N ARG A 95 6.34 -8.48 -2.73
CA ARG A 95 5.43 -9.45 -2.10
C ARG A 95 5.80 -10.87 -2.50
N ASP A 96 6.02 -11.13 -3.78
CA ASP A 96 6.31 -12.46 -4.30
C ASP A 96 7.60 -13.02 -3.71
N ILE A 97 8.69 -12.24 -3.72
CA ILE A 97 9.98 -12.60 -3.09
C ILE A 97 9.79 -12.83 -1.58
N SER A 98 9.09 -11.91 -0.89
CA SER A 98 8.82 -12.02 0.55
C SER A 98 8.00 -13.25 0.92
N SER A 99 7.13 -13.69 0.02
CA SER A 99 6.23 -14.83 0.22
C SER A 99 6.88 -16.17 -0.10
N GLY A 100 7.68 -16.23 -1.18
CA GLY A 100 8.26 -17.47 -1.70
C GLY A 100 9.58 -17.88 -1.04
N SER A 101 10.27 -16.96 -0.37
CA SER A 101 11.52 -17.29 0.30
C SER A 101 11.29 -17.82 1.72
N HIS A 102 11.67 -19.09 1.94
CA HIS A 102 11.67 -19.72 3.26
C HIS A 102 12.80 -19.21 4.19
N TYR A 103 13.82 -18.55 3.63
CA TYR A 103 14.98 -18.05 4.37
C TYR A 103 14.84 -16.58 4.80
N LEU A 104 13.87 -15.84 4.24
CA LEU A 104 13.50 -14.53 4.76
C LEU A 104 12.83 -14.68 6.13
N ASN A 105 13.51 -14.17 7.17
CA ASN A 105 13.00 -14.26 8.52
C ASN A 105 11.80 -13.31 8.74
N ARG A 106 10.98 -13.61 9.76
CA ARG A 106 9.81 -12.80 10.13
C ARG A 106 10.16 -11.34 10.44
N LYS A 107 11.35 -11.10 11.01
CA LYS A 107 11.82 -9.75 11.35
C LYS A 107 11.91 -8.86 10.10
N LEU A 108 12.55 -9.34 9.04
CA LEU A 108 12.73 -8.56 7.81
C LEU A 108 11.38 -8.23 7.16
N LYS A 109 10.41 -9.16 7.17
CA LYS A 109 9.04 -8.89 6.71
C LYS A 109 8.38 -7.76 7.51
N HIS A 110 8.55 -7.79 8.84
CA HIS A 110 8.05 -6.73 9.72
C HIS A 110 8.76 -5.39 9.45
N ASP A 111 10.06 -5.40 9.17
CA ASP A 111 10.83 -4.17 8.88
C ASP A 111 10.26 -3.46 7.64
N TYR A 112 9.92 -4.18 6.57
CA TYR A 112 9.27 -3.57 5.39
C TYR A 112 7.81 -3.12 5.65
N CYS A 113 7.08 -3.83 6.54
CA CYS A 113 5.79 -3.34 7.03
C CYS A 113 5.97 -2.01 7.77
N LEU A 114 6.98 -1.91 8.63
CA LEU A 114 7.28 -0.71 9.40
C LEU A 114 7.69 0.46 8.50
N LYS A 115 8.49 0.23 7.45
CA LYS A 115 8.79 1.28 6.45
C LYS A 115 7.52 1.86 5.82
N SER A 116 6.55 1.00 5.47
CA SER A 116 5.26 1.43 4.93
C SER A 116 4.43 2.17 5.98
N MET A 117 4.42 1.69 7.22
CA MET A 117 3.79 2.37 8.34
C MET A 117 4.37 3.75 8.58
N ASP A 118 5.69 3.92 8.47
CA ASP A 118 6.35 5.21 8.68
C ASP A 118 5.94 6.23 7.61
N CYS A 119 5.74 5.80 6.35
CA CYS A 119 5.18 6.67 5.31
C CYS A 119 3.76 7.14 5.66
N ILE A 120 2.93 6.26 6.21
CA ILE A 120 1.55 6.58 6.63
C ILE A 120 1.56 7.51 7.86
N LYS A 121 2.33 7.17 8.90
CA LYS A 121 2.42 7.92 10.16
C LYS A 121 2.93 9.34 9.94
N ASN A 122 3.92 9.49 9.07
CA ASN A 122 4.50 10.80 8.73
C ASN A 122 3.69 11.56 7.67
N TYR A 123 2.59 10.98 7.18
CA TYR A 123 1.71 11.58 6.18
C TYR A 123 2.49 12.05 4.94
N ASN A 124 3.33 11.17 4.40
CA ASN A 124 4.04 11.49 3.16
C ASN A 124 3.14 11.21 1.96
N LEU A 125 2.39 12.24 1.53
CA LEU A 125 1.29 12.15 0.56
C LEU A 125 1.64 11.38 -0.72
N GLN A 126 2.87 11.50 -1.21
CA GLN A 126 3.36 10.78 -2.40
C GLN A 126 3.41 9.26 -2.20
N TRP A 127 3.55 8.80 -0.97
CA TRP A 127 3.82 7.41 -0.62
C TRP A 127 2.72 6.74 0.17
N ILE A 128 1.66 7.47 0.53
CA ILE A 128 0.51 6.94 1.27
C ILE A 128 -0.17 5.82 0.46
N VAL A 129 -0.56 6.10 -0.78
CA VAL A 129 -1.25 5.11 -1.64
C VAL A 129 -0.37 3.89 -1.93
N PRO A 130 0.91 4.05 -2.36
CA PRO A 130 1.83 2.91 -2.49
C PRO A 130 1.97 2.08 -1.21
N SER A 131 2.06 2.73 -0.05
CA SER A 131 2.23 2.03 1.24
C SER A 131 1.00 1.20 1.59
N TYR A 132 -0.21 1.73 1.40
CA TYR A 132 -1.44 0.94 1.61
C TYR A 132 -1.58 -0.20 0.62
N ARG A 133 -1.24 0.00 -0.66
CA ARG A 133 -1.23 -1.08 -1.67
C ARG A 133 -0.26 -2.19 -1.30
N TYR A 134 0.92 -1.84 -0.81
CA TYR A 134 1.89 -2.83 -0.37
C TYR A 134 1.39 -3.60 0.86
N ILE A 135 0.87 -2.90 1.88
CA ILE A 135 0.27 -3.52 3.05
C ILE A 135 -0.86 -4.46 2.65
N MET A 136 -1.76 -4.06 1.74
CA MET A 136 -2.83 -4.92 1.20
C MET A 136 -2.27 -6.23 0.64
N LYS A 137 -1.26 -6.15 -0.23
CA LYS A 137 -0.60 -7.32 -0.82
C LYS A 137 0.04 -8.23 0.23
N LEU A 138 0.58 -7.66 1.31
CA LEU A 138 1.18 -8.44 2.41
C LEU A 138 0.14 -9.14 3.27
N VAL A 139 -0.91 -8.43 3.69
CA VAL A 139 -1.99 -9.01 4.50
C VAL A 139 -2.80 -10.04 3.72
N GLU A 140 -2.81 -9.96 2.38
CA GLU A 140 -3.35 -10.99 1.49
C GLU A 140 -2.60 -12.32 1.59
N PHE A 141 -1.32 -12.29 1.91
CA PHE A 141 -0.51 -13.50 2.03
C PHE A 141 -0.43 -14.00 3.48
N ASP A 142 -0.17 -13.10 4.43
CA ASP A 142 0.17 -13.47 5.80
C ASP A 142 -0.78 -12.80 6.82
N ARG A 143 -1.54 -13.62 7.55
CA ARG A 143 -2.48 -13.13 8.57
C ARG A 143 -1.77 -12.64 9.83
N GLU A 144 -0.55 -13.11 10.12
CA GLU A 144 0.19 -12.66 11.30
C GLU A 144 0.57 -11.18 11.19
N ILE A 145 0.79 -10.71 9.96
CA ILE A 145 1.05 -9.30 9.67
C ILE A 145 -0.14 -8.42 10.09
N ILE A 146 -1.38 -8.91 9.97
CA ILE A 146 -2.57 -8.14 10.36
C ILE A 146 -2.52 -7.80 11.85
N HIS A 147 -2.25 -8.80 12.71
CA HIS A 147 -2.09 -8.57 14.15
C HIS A 147 -0.92 -7.64 14.45
N PHE A 148 0.21 -7.81 13.75
CA PHE A 148 1.35 -6.92 13.91
C PHE A 148 1.01 -5.46 13.58
N LEU A 149 0.23 -5.22 12.53
CA LEU A 149 -0.16 -3.88 12.09
C LEU A 149 -1.24 -3.26 12.98
N ILE A 150 -2.27 -4.01 13.34
CA ILE A 150 -3.39 -3.52 14.15
C ILE A 150 -2.96 -3.36 15.62
N ASP A 151 -2.44 -4.43 16.23
CA ASP A 151 -2.24 -4.48 17.69
C ASP A 151 -0.97 -3.75 18.13
N LYS A 152 0.08 -3.74 17.30
CA LYS A 152 1.38 -3.14 17.67
C LYS A 152 1.69 -1.81 17.01
N ASN A 153 0.98 -1.45 15.95
CA ASN A 153 1.29 -0.27 15.13
C ASN A 153 0.12 0.67 14.91
N ASP A 154 -1.04 0.40 15.53
CA ASP A 154 -2.23 1.25 15.48
C ASP A 154 -2.69 1.60 14.05
N LEU A 155 -2.56 0.69 13.09
CA LEU A 155 -2.86 0.98 11.68
C LEU A 155 -4.27 1.57 11.48
N ILE A 156 -5.29 1.08 12.21
CA ILE A 156 -6.67 1.62 12.11
C ILE A 156 -6.73 3.10 12.51
N LEU A 157 -5.99 3.52 13.54
CA LEU A 157 -5.93 4.92 13.95
C LEU A 157 -5.32 5.78 12.84
N TYR A 158 -4.16 5.36 12.33
CA TYR A 158 -3.44 6.13 11.33
C TYR A 158 -4.19 6.18 9.99
N LEU A 159 -4.96 5.16 9.66
CA LEU A 159 -5.87 5.13 8.52
C LEU A 159 -6.94 6.22 8.66
N ILE A 160 -7.65 6.25 9.79
CA ILE A 160 -8.68 7.30 10.03
C ILE A 160 -8.05 8.71 10.02
N GLN A 161 -6.86 8.86 10.60
CA GLN A 161 -6.14 10.14 10.60
C GLN A 161 -5.69 10.56 9.20
N THR A 162 -5.24 9.61 8.38
CA THR A 162 -4.82 9.87 7.00
C THR A 162 -5.99 10.31 6.15
N ILE A 163 -7.12 9.60 6.22
CA ILE A 163 -8.37 10.01 5.58
C ILE A 163 -8.72 11.46 5.94
N GLY A 164 -8.76 11.78 7.23
CA GLY A 164 -9.14 13.12 7.68
C GLY A 164 -8.17 14.22 7.25
N ARG A 165 -6.85 13.93 7.20
CA ARG A 165 -5.85 14.88 6.69
C ARG A 165 -5.95 15.06 5.17
N CYS A 166 -6.11 13.97 4.42
CA CYS A 166 -6.28 14.03 2.96
C CYS A 166 -7.55 14.81 2.59
N GLN A 167 -8.64 14.57 3.31
CA GLN A 167 -9.89 15.31 3.19
C GLN A 167 -9.67 16.82 3.37
N HIS A 168 -9.00 17.22 4.46
CA HIS A 168 -8.70 18.61 4.76
C HIS A 168 -7.84 19.27 3.67
N ASP A 169 -6.75 18.61 3.24
CA ASP A 169 -5.84 19.13 2.23
C ASP A 169 -6.54 19.34 0.88
N VAL A 170 -7.33 18.35 0.46
CA VAL A 170 -8.07 18.39 -0.80
C VAL A 170 -9.20 19.43 -0.75
N TRP A 171 -9.88 19.55 0.39
CA TRP A 171 -10.88 20.59 0.62
C TRP A 171 -10.30 21.99 0.47
N ILE A 172 -9.14 22.25 1.08
CA ILE A 172 -8.42 23.52 0.93
C ILE A 172 -7.97 23.74 -0.52
N GLN A 173 -7.37 22.73 -1.14
CA GLN A 173 -6.85 22.82 -2.51
C GLN A 173 -7.94 23.15 -3.53
N THR A 174 -9.16 22.67 -3.32
CA THR A 174 -10.29 22.83 -4.24
C THR A 174 -11.30 23.89 -3.82
N ASN A 175 -11.08 24.57 -2.68
CA ASN A 175 -12.07 25.44 -2.03
C ASN A 175 -13.44 24.75 -1.86
N GLY A 176 -13.43 23.49 -1.47
CA GLY A 176 -14.62 22.65 -1.26
C GLY A 176 -15.22 22.01 -2.50
N ASN A 177 -14.69 22.27 -3.70
CA ASN A 177 -15.16 21.65 -4.94
C ASN A 177 -14.40 20.36 -5.27
N VAL A 178 -14.42 19.42 -4.32
CA VAL A 178 -13.73 18.13 -4.47
C VAL A 178 -14.44 17.28 -5.54
N SER A 179 -13.68 16.82 -6.55
CA SER A 179 -14.16 15.88 -7.57
C SER A 179 -13.42 14.54 -7.49
N SER A 180 -13.96 13.51 -8.17
CA SER A 180 -13.36 12.17 -8.23
C SER A 180 -11.95 12.16 -8.83
N ASP A 181 -11.65 13.13 -9.67
CA ASP A 181 -10.41 13.22 -10.43
C ASP A 181 -9.39 14.16 -9.76
N THR A 182 -9.71 14.66 -8.56
CA THR A 182 -8.81 15.54 -7.80
C THR A 182 -7.56 14.75 -7.40
N LEU A 183 -6.39 15.20 -7.86
CA LEU A 183 -5.12 14.54 -7.57
C LEU A 183 -4.56 14.97 -6.21
N ILE A 184 -4.02 14.02 -5.45
CA ILE A 184 -3.37 14.25 -4.16
C ILE A 184 -1.85 14.38 -4.26
N ASP A 185 -1.20 13.59 -5.13
CA ASP A 185 0.26 13.51 -5.22
C ASP A 185 0.78 13.51 -6.67
N LYS A 186 -0.01 14.08 -7.59
CA LYS A 186 0.17 14.09 -9.06
C LYS A 186 0.00 12.73 -9.74
N ARG A 187 -0.13 11.63 -8.98
CA ARG A 187 -0.22 10.27 -9.51
C ARG A 187 -1.55 9.60 -9.21
N HIS A 188 -2.06 9.81 -8.01
CA HIS A 188 -3.26 9.19 -7.49
C HIS A 188 -4.35 10.23 -7.27
N THR A 189 -5.58 9.82 -7.53
CA THR A 189 -6.77 10.59 -7.20
C THR A 189 -7.14 10.45 -5.73
N TYR A 190 -7.86 11.43 -5.21
CA TYR A 190 -8.41 11.40 -3.85
C TYR A 190 -9.31 10.18 -3.65
N LYS A 191 -10.16 9.87 -4.64
CA LYS A 191 -11.04 8.69 -4.63
C LYS A 191 -10.25 7.39 -4.52
N GLU A 192 -9.15 7.24 -5.24
CA GLU A 192 -8.29 6.06 -5.14
C GLU A 192 -7.65 5.91 -3.76
N CYS A 193 -7.20 7.02 -3.15
CA CYS A 193 -6.62 7.02 -1.80
C CYS A 193 -7.64 6.56 -0.77
N LEU A 194 -8.81 7.18 -0.75
CA LEU A 194 -9.86 6.82 0.20
C LEU A 194 -10.32 5.37 0.01
N LYS A 195 -10.48 4.93 -1.25
CA LYS A 195 -10.90 3.57 -1.56
C LYS A 195 -9.90 2.52 -1.08
N ILE A 196 -8.60 2.68 -1.33
CA ILE A 196 -7.60 1.68 -0.90
C ILE A 196 -7.55 1.56 0.62
N GLU A 197 -7.72 2.66 1.35
CA GLU A 197 -7.78 2.69 2.81
C GLU A 197 -8.99 1.90 3.33
N LEU A 198 -10.18 2.22 2.86
CA LEU A 198 -11.41 1.54 3.28
C LEU A 198 -11.42 0.06 2.89
N ASP A 199 -10.96 -0.27 1.68
CA ASP A 199 -10.83 -1.65 1.22
C ASP A 199 -9.85 -2.43 2.11
N LEU A 200 -8.71 -1.82 2.48
CA LEU A 200 -7.73 -2.44 3.38
C LEU A 200 -8.32 -2.70 4.77
N LEU A 201 -9.02 -1.70 5.34
CA LEU A 201 -9.67 -1.84 6.63
C LEU A 201 -10.69 -2.99 6.62
N ALA A 202 -11.59 -3.02 5.63
CA ALA A 202 -12.59 -4.07 5.49
C ALA A 202 -11.95 -5.46 5.33
N TYR A 203 -10.91 -5.54 4.49
CA TYR A 203 -10.18 -6.78 4.23
C TYR A 203 -9.54 -7.34 5.51
N MET A 204 -8.84 -6.50 6.27
CA MET A 204 -8.17 -6.92 7.50
C MET A 204 -9.15 -7.41 8.56
N LEU A 205 -10.24 -6.69 8.80
CA LEU A 205 -11.27 -7.08 9.77
C LEU A 205 -11.87 -8.44 9.42
N LYS A 206 -12.28 -8.61 8.16
CA LYS A 206 -12.85 -9.88 7.66
C LYS A 206 -11.85 -11.03 7.75
N LYS A 207 -10.60 -10.80 7.32
CA LYS A 207 -9.59 -11.86 7.25
C LYS A 207 -9.08 -12.29 8.62
N ALA A 208 -8.90 -11.34 9.54
CA ALA A 208 -8.53 -11.61 10.92
C ALA A 208 -9.71 -12.05 11.80
N ARG A 209 -10.95 -12.01 11.28
CA ARG A 209 -12.20 -12.27 12.02
C ARG A 209 -12.28 -11.38 13.27
N MET A 210 -11.92 -10.12 13.09
CA MET A 210 -11.90 -9.10 14.14
C MET A 210 -13.06 -8.14 13.97
N TYR A 211 -13.51 -7.61 15.09
CA TYR A 211 -14.48 -6.52 15.12
C TYR A 211 -13.74 -5.18 15.24
N ILE A 212 -14.15 -4.19 14.45
CA ILE A 212 -13.75 -2.81 14.75
C ILE A 212 -14.34 -2.40 16.10
N VAL A 213 -13.50 -1.83 16.97
CA VAL A 213 -13.94 -1.34 18.27
C VAL A 213 -14.81 -0.10 18.06
N LEU A 214 -15.90 0.03 18.83
CA LEU A 214 -16.89 1.12 18.69
C LEU A 214 -16.23 2.50 18.57
N ARG A 215 -15.26 2.82 19.42
CA ARG A 215 -14.53 4.09 19.38
C ARG A 215 -13.95 4.38 17.98
N ARG A 216 -13.33 3.40 17.33
CA ARG A 216 -12.75 3.56 15.99
C ARG A 216 -13.83 3.67 14.91
N ALA A 217 -14.94 2.95 15.07
CA ALA A 217 -16.09 3.06 14.18
C ALA A 217 -16.74 4.45 14.28
N GLU A 218 -16.86 5.01 15.49
CA GLU A 218 -17.34 6.37 15.73
C GLU A 218 -16.38 7.41 15.14
N GLU A 219 -15.07 7.28 15.35
CA GLU A 219 -14.06 8.16 14.76
C GLU A 219 -14.14 8.14 13.21
N LEU A 220 -14.25 6.95 12.60
CA LEU A 220 -14.41 6.81 11.15
C LEU A 220 -15.71 7.44 10.63
N TRP A 221 -16.83 7.22 11.35
CA TRP A 221 -18.11 7.83 11.02
C TRP A 221 -18.02 9.36 11.06
N LEU A 222 -17.39 9.90 12.11
CA LEU A 222 -17.26 11.33 12.27
C LEU A 222 -16.48 11.96 11.13
N THR A 223 -15.38 11.32 10.71
CA THR A 223 -14.53 11.76 9.59
C THR A 223 -15.26 11.71 8.25
N LEU A 224 -15.91 10.59 7.92
CA LEU A 224 -16.46 10.37 6.58
C LEU A 224 -17.85 10.96 6.35
N ILE A 225 -18.68 11.03 7.40
CA ILE A 225 -20.11 11.30 7.24
C ILE A 225 -20.50 12.65 7.82
N THR A 226 -20.02 12.99 9.02
CA THR A 226 -20.47 14.21 9.72
C THR A 226 -19.47 15.36 9.67
N ASN A 227 -18.27 15.13 9.13
CA ASN A 227 -17.28 16.18 8.99
C ASN A 227 -17.78 17.24 8.01
N HIS A 228 -17.64 18.52 8.37
CA HIS A 228 -18.01 19.65 7.52
C HIS A 228 -17.19 19.74 6.22
N GLU A 229 -15.99 19.14 6.20
CA GLU A 229 -15.13 19.03 5.02
C GLU A 229 -15.43 17.75 4.21
N ALA A 230 -16.44 16.95 4.59
CA ALA A 230 -16.82 15.74 3.87
C ALA A 230 -17.53 16.08 2.57
N CYS A 231 -16.95 15.63 1.47
CA CYS A 231 -17.55 15.72 0.15
C CYS A 231 -18.44 14.50 -0.13
N LEU A 232 -19.11 14.50 -1.28
CA LEU A 232 -20.00 13.40 -1.67
C LEU A 232 -19.27 12.05 -1.75
N ILE A 233 -18.02 12.04 -2.20
CA ILE A 233 -17.21 10.82 -2.33
C ILE A 233 -16.93 10.20 -0.96
N ASP A 234 -16.70 11.03 0.07
CA ASP A 234 -16.46 10.57 1.45
C ASP A 234 -17.70 9.87 2.00
N ASN A 235 -18.85 10.51 1.80
CA ASN A 235 -20.14 9.99 2.23
C ASN A 235 -20.48 8.68 1.52
N GLU A 236 -20.37 8.64 0.19
CA GLU A 236 -20.68 7.44 -0.61
C GLU A 236 -19.81 6.25 -0.17
N LEU A 237 -18.47 6.41 -0.21
CA LEU A 237 -17.56 5.33 0.15
C LEU A 237 -17.65 4.97 1.64
N GLY A 238 -17.90 5.95 2.51
CA GLY A 238 -18.13 5.72 3.92
C GLY A 238 -19.39 4.91 4.21
N PHE A 239 -20.52 5.28 3.61
CA PHE A 239 -21.76 4.52 3.76
C PHE A 239 -21.63 3.11 3.19
N ASP A 240 -21.04 2.95 2.00
CA ASP A 240 -20.77 1.63 1.40
C ASP A 240 -19.92 0.77 2.34
N TRP A 241 -18.88 1.35 2.93
CA TRP A 241 -18.04 0.65 3.91
C TRP A 241 -18.82 0.25 5.16
N PHE A 242 -19.63 1.15 5.73
CA PHE A 242 -20.44 0.84 6.90
C PHE A 242 -21.48 -0.23 6.59
N ILE A 243 -22.16 -0.20 5.44
CA ILE A 243 -23.15 -1.21 5.04
C ILE A 243 -22.51 -2.58 4.92
N THR A 244 -21.35 -2.65 4.25
CA THR A 244 -20.64 -3.92 4.02
C THR A 244 -19.99 -4.47 5.29
N SER A 245 -19.48 -3.59 6.16
CA SER A 245 -18.76 -3.95 7.38
C SER A 245 -19.63 -3.97 8.64
N PHE A 246 -20.92 -3.58 8.55
CA PHE A 246 -21.81 -3.49 9.72
C PHE A 246 -21.89 -4.82 10.47
N ASN A 247 -22.00 -5.92 9.73
CA ASN A 247 -22.10 -7.27 10.31
C ASN A 247 -20.80 -7.71 10.98
N GLU A 248 -19.67 -7.13 10.58
CA GLU A 248 -18.33 -7.29 11.17
C GLU A 248 -18.11 -6.37 12.38
N MET A 249 -19.19 -5.88 13.02
CA MET A 249 -19.19 -5.28 14.36
C MET A 249 -19.94 -6.17 15.35
N ASN A 250 -19.61 -6.13 16.63
CA ASN A 250 -20.39 -6.87 17.63
C ASN A 250 -21.79 -6.24 17.81
N ARG A 251 -22.77 -7.02 18.30
CA ARG A 251 -24.18 -6.58 18.41
C ARG A 251 -24.35 -5.29 19.22
N GLN A 252 -23.63 -5.16 20.32
CA GLN A 252 -23.75 -3.99 21.20
C GLN A 252 -23.26 -2.72 20.48
N SER A 253 -22.08 -2.79 19.86
CA SER A 253 -21.52 -1.67 19.09
C SER A 253 -22.41 -1.27 17.92
N ARG A 254 -23.07 -2.22 17.24
CA ARG A 254 -24.05 -1.92 16.18
C ARG A 254 -25.24 -1.12 16.69
N VAL A 255 -25.80 -1.51 17.83
CA VAL A 255 -26.95 -0.81 18.44
C VAL A 255 -26.53 0.59 18.87
N GLU A 256 -25.40 0.73 19.56
CA GLU A 256 -24.92 2.03 20.01
C GLU A 256 -24.58 2.98 18.85
N LEU A 257 -23.93 2.48 17.79
CA LEU A 257 -23.65 3.28 16.59
C LEU A 257 -24.94 3.74 15.91
N TYR A 258 -25.95 2.86 15.83
CA TYR A 258 -27.26 3.20 15.28
C TYR A 258 -27.97 4.29 16.10
N GLU A 259 -28.04 4.13 17.42
CA GLU A 259 -28.69 5.10 18.33
C GLU A 259 -27.98 6.45 18.34
N LYS A 260 -26.65 6.47 18.27
CA LYS A 260 -25.89 7.71 18.35
C LYS A 260 -25.89 8.48 17.03
N HIS A 261 -25.77 7.78 15.91
CA HIS A 261 -25.49 8.41 14.62
C HIS A 261 -26.57 8.13 13.56
N ILE A 262 -26.83 6.85 13.23
CA ILE A 262 -27.69 6.48 12.09
C ILE A 262 -29.13 6.97 12.29
N SER A 263 -29.70 6.79 13.49
CA SER A 263 -31.06 7.22 13.80
C SER A 263 -31.26 8.74 13.81
N LYS A 264 -30.17 9.51 13.86
CA LYS A 264 -30.17 10.98 13.85
C LYS A 264 -29.78 11.56 12.50
N LEU A 265 -29.55 10.71 11.49
CA LEU A 265 -29.31 11.19 10.14
C LEU A 265 -30.56 11.90 9.62
N ASP A 266 -30.34 13.10 9.10
CA ASP A 266 -31.37 13.83 8.38
C ASP A 266 -31.58 13.18 7.01
N LEU A 267 -32.60 12.32 6.93
CA LEU A 267 -32.95 11.57 5.71
C LEU A 267 -33.24 12.47 4.51
N SER A 268 -33.54 13.75 4.72
CA SER A 268 -33.78 14.72 3.64
C SER A 268 -32.50 15.09 2.86
N LYS A 269 -31.32 14.91 3.47
CA LYS A 269 -30.02 15.12 2.80
C LYS A 269 -29.56 13.91 1.99
N LEU A 270 -30.23 12.77 2.13
CA LEU A 270 -29.94 11.53 1.38
C LEU A 270 -30.71 11.45 0.06
N THR A 271 -31.69 12.33 -0.18
CA THR A 271 -32.52 12.35 -1.40
C THR A 271 -31.98 13.22 -2.54
N GLU A 272 -30.83 13.87 -2.36
CA GLU A 272 -30.10 14.57 -3.44
C GLU A 272 -28.96 13.72 -4.04
N ILE A 273 -28.99 12.40 -3.83
CA ILE A 273 -28.13 11.41 -4.50
C ILE A 273 -28.75 11.03 -5.85
#